data_AF-A0A516NR67-F1
#
_entry.id   AF-A0A516NR67-F1
#
_cell.length_a   1.000
_cell.length_b   1.000
_cell.length_c   1.000
_cell.angle_alpha   90.00
_cell.angle_beta   90.00
_cell.angle_gamma   90.00
#
_symmetry.space_group_name_H-M   'P 1'
#
loop_
_entity.id
_entity.type
_entity.pdbx_description
1 polymer ?
#
loop_
_entity_poly.entity_id
_entity_poly.type
_entity_poly.pdbx_seq_one_letter_code
_entity_poly.pdbx_strand_id
1 'polypeptide(L)' 'MATAEKNWWRAYADGLRSGFDHYMSLEDAAIRLRMWKLTIVPGMLQTPEYRRAVIWMETPNLPQDQVEKRVEVAMRR' A
#
# COMPACT_ATOMS: atom_id res chain seq x y z
N MET A 1 -23.35 8.15 8.43
CA MET A 1 -22.61 9.40 8.21
C MET A 1 -21.24 9.05 7.66
N ALA A 2 -20.98 9.38 6.40
CA ALA A 2 -19.72 9.06 5.72
C ALA A 2 -18.68 10.13 6.06
N THR A 3 -17.63 9.76 6.78
CA THR A 3 -16.56 10.68 7.19
C THR A 3 -15.44 10.63 6.14
N ALA A 4 -15.03 11.78 5.62
CA ALA A 4 -14.05 11.89 4.53
C ALA A 4 -12.67 11.27 4.86
N GLU A 5 -12.33 11.05 6.12
CA GLU A 5 -11.11 10.33 6.54
C GLU A 5 -11.09 8.86 6.13
N LYS A 6 -12.26 8.21 6.03
CA LYS A 6 -12.39 6.76 5.79
C LYS A 6 -11.96 6.27 4.39
N ASN A 7 -11.47 7.15 3.52
CA ASN A 7 -11.14 6.80 2.13
C ASN A 7 -9.94 7.60 1.59
N TRP A 8 -8.99 8.00 2.45
CA TRP A 8 -7.83 8.80 2.05
C TRP A 8 -7.00 8.17 0.92
N TRP A 9 -7.00 6.83 0.80
CA TRP A 9 -6.28 6.09 -0.24
C TRP A 9 -6.91 6.23 -1.64
N ARG A 10 -8.16 6.71 -1.74
CA ARG A 10 -8.82 6.91 -3.04
C ARG A 10 -8.19 8.01 -3.88
N ALA A 11 -7.50 8.96 -3.24
CA ALA A 11 -6.66 9.94 -3.94
C ALA A 11 -5.49 9.28 -4.73
N TYR A 12 -5.16 8.03 -4.41
CA TYR A 12 -4.08 7.27 -5.03
C TYR A 12 -4.58 6.14 -5.95
N ALA A 13 -5.88 6.09 -6.25
CA ALA A 13 -6.51 4.98 -6.96
C ALA A 13 -5.85 4.64 -8.32
N ASP A 14 -5.37 5.65 -9.05
CA ASP A 14 -4.75 5.49 -10.36
C ASP A 14 -3.39 4.76 -10.32
N GLY A 15 -2.71 4.75 -9.16
CA GLY A 15 -1.40 4.10 -8.98
C GLY A 15 -1.45 2.73 -8.30
N LEU A 16 -2.64 2.32 -7.85
CA LEU A 16 -2.84 1.13 -7.05
C LEU A 16 -3.32 -0.04 -7.91
N ARG A 17 -2.94 -1.26 -7.51
CA ARG A 17 -3.30 -2.49 -8.21
C ARG A 17 -4.82 -2.73 -8.11
N SER A 18 -5.41 -3.38 -9.12
CA SER A 18 -6.82 -3.78 -9.08
C SER A 18 -7.15 -4.54 -7.79
N GLY A 19 -8.29 -4.21 -7.16
CA GLY A 19 -8.73 -4.78 -5.89
C GLY A 19 -8.14 -4.13 -4.63
N PHE A 20 -7.24 -3.15 -4.75
CA PHE A 20 -6.61 -2.51 -3.60
C PHE A 20 -7.60 -1.68 -2.75
N ASP A 21 -8.59 -1.02 -3.35
CA ASP A 21 -9.63 -0.29 -2.61
C ASP A 21 -10.41 -1.23 -1.65
N HIS A 22 -10.73 -2.43 -2.13
CA HIS A 22 -11.41 -3.43 -1.31
C HIS A 22 -10.53 -3.93 -0.16
N TYR A 23 -9.24 -4.21 -0.44
CA TYR A 23 -8.29 -4.59 0.60
C TYR A 23 -8.15 -3.50 1.67
N MET A 24 -7.98 -2.23 1.27
CA MET A 24 -7.87 -1.10 2.20
C MET A 24 -9.12 -0.94 3.07
N SER A 25 -10.31 -1.11 2.49
CA SER A 25 -11.55 -1.05 3.26
C SER A 25 -11.65 -2.17 4.31
N LEU A 26 -11.13 -3.36 4.03
CA LEU A 26 -11.08 -4.46 4.99
C LEU A 26 -9.99 -4.23 6.05
N GLU A 27 -8.84 -3.68 5.65
CA GLU A 27 -7.73 -3.31 6.53
C GLU A 27 -8.16 -2.22 7.53
N ASP A 28 -8.86 -1.17 7.08
CA ASP A 28 -9.42 -0.10 7.92
C ASP A 28 -10.46 -0.61 8.93
N ALA A 29 -11.28 -1.58 8.52
CA ALA A 29 -12.29 -2.18 9.39
C ALA A 29 -11.71 -3.24 10.36
N ALA A 30 -10.45 -3.65 10.20
CA ALA A 30 -9.86 -4.74 10.97
C ALA A 30 -9.38 -4.27 12.34
N ILE A 31 -9.77 -4.99 13.39
CA ILE A 31 -9.24 -4.78 14.75
C ILE A 31 -7.91 -5.52 15.01
N ARG A 32 -7.55 -6.44 14.12
CA ARG A 32 -6.31 -7.23 14.22
C ARG A 32 -5.89 -7.72 12.85
N LEU A 33 -4.61 -7.53 12.53
CA LEU A 33 -3.99 -8.04 11.32
C LEU A 33 -2.90 -9.05 11.68
N ARG A 34 -2.90 -10.21 11.00
CA ARG A 34 -1.85 -11.22 11.11
C ARG A 34 -1.35 -11.54 9.71
N MET A 35 -0.05 -11.39 9.51
CA MET A 35 0.58 -11.60 8.22
C MET A 35 1.82 -12.46 8.38
N TRP A 36 1.93 -13.45 7.49
CA TRP A 36 3.13 -14.26 7.32
C TRP A 36 3.69 -14.02 5.93
N LYS A 37 5.00 -13.78 5.84
CA LYS A 37 5.73 -13.59 4.58
C LYS A 37 7.01 -14.42 4.64
N LEU A 38 7.27 -15.18 3.58
CA LEU A 38 8.39 -16.12 3.54
C LEU A 38 9.72 -15.44 3.21
N THR A 39 9.69 -14.46 2.30
CA THR A 39 10.89 -13.90 1.65
C THR A 39 11.02 -12.39 1.80
N ILE A 40 9.98 -11.70 2.26
CA ILE A 40 9.95 -10.25 2.39
C ILE A 40 9.41 -9.83 3.75
N VAL A 41 9.83 -8.66 4.23
CA VAL A 41 9.27 -8.06 5.43
C VAL A 41 7.80 -7.67 5.19
N PRO A 42 6.86 -7.87 6.15
CA PRO A 42 5.48 -7.41 6.00
C PRO A 42 5.38 -5.90 5.74
N GLY A 43 4.42 -5.48 4.91
CA GLY A 43 4.32 -4.10 4.38
C GLY A 43 4.34 -3.01 5.45
N MET A 44 3.65 -3.22 6.58
CA MET A 44 3.60 -2.26 7.71
C MET A 44 4.95 -2.07 8.44
N LEU A 45 5.92 -2.95 8.19
CA LEU A 45 7.25 -2.92 8.81
C LEU A 45 8.35 -2.53 7.80
N GLN A 46 7.97 -2.15 6.57
CA GLN A 46 8.93 -1.75 5.54
C GLN A 46 9.28 -0.28 5.69
N THR A 47 10.56 0.08 5.52
CA THR A 47 10.98 1.47 5.34
C THR A 47 10.68 1.95 3.92
N PRO A 48 10.66 3.27 3.65
CA PRO A 48 10.51 3.79 2.29
C PRO A 48 11.49 3.16 1.29
N GLU A 49 12.75 3.00 1.68
CA GLU A 49 13.82 2.44 0.85
C GLU A 49 13.57 0.96 0.55
N TYR A 50 13.17 0.19 1.57
CA TYR A 50 12.82 -1.22 1.38
C TYR A 50 11.58 -1.37 0.50
N ARG A 51 10.58 -0.50 0.67
CA ARG A 51 9.36 -0.52 -0.14
C ARG A 51 9.66 -0.25 -1.61
N ARG A 52 10.54 0.71 -1.92
CA ARG A 52 11.02 0.97 -3.29
C ARG A 52 11.69 -0.27 -3.90
N ALA A 53 12.57 -0.93 -3.14
CA ALA A 53 13.23 -2.15 -3.60
C ALA A 53 12.24 -3.29 -3.88
N VAL A 54 11.23 -3.47 -3.01
CA VAL A 54 10.15 -4.45 -3.22
C VAL A 54 9.32 -4.10 -4.45
N ILE A 55 8.94 -2.84 -4.64
CA ILE A 55 8.18 -2.41 -5.83
C ILE A 55 8.98 -2.64 -7.11
N TRP A 56 10.28 -2.34 -7.10
CA TRP A 56 11.17 -2.61 -8.24
C TRP A 56 11.25 -4.11 -8.56
N MET A 57 11.36 -4.96 -7.53
CA MET A 57 11.35 -6.41 -7.71
C MET A 57 9.99 -6.93 -8.24
N GLU A 58 8.87 -6.38 -7.79
CA GLU A 58 7.52 -6.77 -8.23
C GLU A 58 7.15 -6.22 -9.62
N THR A 59 7.63 -5.03 -9.97
CA THR A 59 7.32 -4.34 -11.23
C THR A 59 8.50 -3.45 -11.67
N PRO A 60 9.52 -4.03 -12.34
CA PRO A 60 10.79 -3.33 -12.63
C PRO A 60 10.65 -2.08 -13.50
N ASN A 61 9.64 -2.05 -14.37
CA ASN A 61 9.41 -0.97 -15.34
C ASN A 61 8.33 0.02 -14.88
N LEU A 62 7.98 0.04 -13.59
CA LEU A 62 6.99 0.98 -13.08
C LEU A 62 7.57 2.41 -13.13
N PRO A 63 6.84 3.40 -13.70
CA PRO A 63 7.26 4.79 -13.68
C PRO A 63 7.55 5.30 -12.27
N GLN A 64 8.58 6.14 -12.12
CA GLN A 64 9.05 6.59 -10.81
C GLN A 64 7.98 7.34 -10.00
N ASP A 65 7.14 8.14 -10.66
CA ASP A 65 6.01 8.83 -10.02
C ASP A 65 5.00 7.85 -9.40
N GLN A 66 4.79 6.70 -10.05
CA GLN A 66 3.90 5.64 -9.57
C GLN A 66 4.56 4.83 -8.44
N VAL A 67 5.89 4.65 -8.47
CA VAL A 67 6.65 4.06 -7.37
C VAL A 67 6.48 4.91 -6.11
N GLU A 68 6.74 6.22 -6.22
CA GLU A 68 6.65 7.12 -5.06
C GLU A 68 5.22 7.22 -4.51
N LYS A 69 4.19 7.28 -5.37
CA LYS A 69 2.79 7.20 -4.92
C LYS A 69 2.50 5.94 -4.09
N ARG A 70 3.03 4.79 -4.52
CA ARG A 70 2.86 3.53 -3.77
C ARG A 70 3.62 3.52 -2.45
N VAL A 71 4.76 4.20 -2.38
CA VAL A 71 5.53 4.36 -1.14
C VAL A 71 4.79 5.29 -0.19
N GLU A 72 4.28 6.43 -0.66
CA GLU A 72 3.48 7.35 0.15
C GLU A 72 2.26 6.66 0.78
N VAL A 73 1.53 5.87 -0.01
CA VAL A 73 0.40 5.08 0.52
C VAL A 73 0.86 4.10 1.60
N ALA A 74 2.01 3.44 1.42
CA ALA A 74 2.52 2.51 2.42
C ALA A 74 2.94 3.22 3.72
N MET A 75 3.49 4.43 3.63
CA MET A 75 3.95 5.21 4.79
C MET A 75 2.81 5.90 5.56
N ARG A 76 1.63 6.03 4.95
CA ARG A 76 0.46 6.65 5.56
C ARG A 76 -0.44 5.65 6.31
N ARG A 77 -0.23 4.35 6.10
CA ARG A 77 -0.89 3.27 6.86
C ARG A 77 -0.36 3.20 8.28
#